data_AF-A0A7V5YHB7-F1
#
_entry.id   AF-A0A7V5YHB7-F1
#
_cell.length_a   1.000
_cell.length_b   1.000
_cell.length_c   1.000
_cell.angle_alpha   90.00
_cell.angle_beta   90.00
_cell.angle_gamma   90.00
#
_symmetry.space_group_name_H-M   'P 1'
#
loop_
_entity.id
_entity.type
_entity.pdbx_description
1 polymer ?
#
loop_
_entity_poly.entity_id
_entity_poly.type
_entity_poly.pdbx_seq_one_letter_code
_entity_poly.pdbx_strand_id
1 'polypeptide(L)'
;IHDAVVLGRPLVERVVSVTGLVRAPKNLLVRFGTPASALIDLCGGGDETADELIFGGPMMGIAQPSFDTSIIKGTNCILVKKSDIREEHDCIRCGRCVDVCPMGLIPLQFVNLVKHEDYDHLSDYHINNCVECGSCTYGCPANIPLVSYIKVGKAELRKLGVK
;
A
#
# COMPACT_ATOMS: atom_id res chain seq x y z
N ILE A 1 -1.41 14.88 -20.97
CA ILE A 1 -2.22 14.68 -22.20
C ILE A 1 -1.72 15.59 -23.32
N HIS A 2 -1.56 16.89 -23.06
CA HIS A 2 -0.98 17.85 -24.00
C HIS A 2 0.31 17.33 -24.69
N ASP A 3 1.31 16.90 -23.92
CA ASP A 3 2.61 16.52 -24.49
C ASP A 3 2.54 15.34 -25.46
N ALA A 4 1.65 14.39 -25.23
CA ALA A 4 1.47 13.25 -26.12
C ALA A 4 0.74 13.64 -27.41
N VAL A 5 -0.29 14.48 -27.32
CA VAL A 5 -1.16 14.83 -28.46
C VAL A 5 -0.56 15.94 -29.32
N VAL A 6 -0.02 16.97 -28.69
CA VAL A 6 0.48 18.18 -29.37
C VAL A 6 1.96 18.06 -29.69
N LEU A 7 2.77 17.53 -28.76
CA LEU A 7 4.22 17.47 -28.90
C LEU A 7 4.72 16.11 -29.40
N GLY A 8 3.84 15.11 -29.52
CA GLY A 8 4.23 13.74 -29.90
C GLY A 8 5.16 13.05 -28.90
N ARG A 9 5.22 13.54 -27.64
CA ARG A 9 6.14 13.02 -26.61
C ARG A 9 5.41 11.99 -25.74
N PRO A 10 5.90 10.76 -25.63
CA PRO A 10 5.31 9.77 -24.73
C PRO A 10 5.49 10.21 -23.26
N LEU A 11 4.67 9.65 -22.37
CA LEU A 11 4.83 9.86 -20.93
C LEU A 11 6.13 9.17 -20.49
N VAL A 12 7.17 9.96 -20.24
CA VAL A 12 8.50 9.49 -19.82
C VAL A 12 8.89 9.99 -18.42
N GLU A 13 8.14 10.96 -17.90
CA GLU A 13 8.36 11.57 -16.61
C GLU A 13 7.04 11.95 -15.96
N ARG A 14 7.07 12.14 -14.65
CA ARG A 14 5.93 12.62 -13.88
C ARG A 14 6.36 13.34 -12.62
N VAL A 15 5.44 14.09 -12.03
CA VAL A 15 5.63 14.63 -10.68
C VAL A 15 5.51 13.48 -9.67
N VAL A 16 6.51 13.37 -8.80
CA VAL A 16 6.59 12.43 -7.67
C VAL A 16 6.76 13.24 -6.40
N SER A 17 5.90 13.00 -5.41
CA SER A 17 6.06 13.57 -4.06
C SER A 17 7.04 12.73 -3.25
N VAL A 18 8.06 13.36 -2.67
CA VAL A 18 9.01 12.71 -1.76
C VAL A 18 8.72 13.22 -0.35
N THR A 19 8.33 12.33 0.56
CA THR A 19 7.84 12.69 1.89
C THR A 19 8.23 11.68 2.98
N GLY A 20 7.91 12.00 4.23
CA GLY A 20 8.22 11.23 5.42
C GLY A 20 9.55 11.66 6.05
N LEU A 21 10.36 10.69 6.44
CA LEU A 21 11.67 10.88 7.08
C LEU A 21 12.75 11.26 6.06
N VAL A 22 12.55 12.39 5.39
CA VAL A 22 13.53 13.05 4.50
C VAL A 22 13.75 14.50 4.97
N ARG A 23 14.96 15.03 4.79
CA ARG A 23 15.30 16.35 5.36
C ARG A 23 14.48 17.51 4.79
N ALA A 24 14.22 17.49 3.49
CA ALA A 24 13.46 18.52 2.79
C ALA A 24 12.44 17.89 1.83
N PRO A 25 11.23 17.52 2.32
CA PRO A 25 10.15 16.99 1.50
C PRO A 25 9.78 17.94 0.36
N LYS A 26 9.61 17.41 -0.86
CA LYS A 26 9.24 18.22 -2.04
C LYS A 26 8.64 17.38 -3.15
N ASN A 27 8.03 18.06 -4.13
CA ASN A 27 7.58 17.46 -5.37
C ASN A 27 8.66 17.60 -6.44
N LEU A 28 8.99 16.51 -7.12
CA LEU A 28 10.03 16.46 -8.15
C LEU A 28 9.45 15.99 -9.48
N LEU A 29 9.85 16.60 -10.59
CA LEU A 29 9.59 16.05 -11.92
C LEU A 29 10.67 15.01 -12.22
N VAL A 30 10.28 13.74 -12.35
CA VAL A 30 11.18 12.58 -12.33
C VAL A 30 10.94 11.70 -13.54
N ARG A 31 12.03 11.25 -14.18
CA ARG A 31 11.98 10.27 -15.28
C ARG A 31 11.73 8.87 -14.75
N PHE A 32 10.99 8.08 -15.52
CA PHE A 32 10.84 6.66 -15.21
C PHE A 32 12.19 5.94 -15.30
N GLY A 33 12.44 5.03 -14.36
CA GLY A 33 13.72 4.34 -14.21
C GLY A 33 14.66 4.97 -13.17
N THR A 34 14.48 6.25 -12.81
CA THR A 34 15.30 6.89 -11.77
C THR A 34 15.14 6.14 -10.43
N PRO A 35 16.23 5.78 -9.73
CA PRO A 35 16.13 5.10 -8.44
C PRO A 35 15.59 6.05 -7.35
N ALA A 36 14.83 5.51 -6.39
CA ALA A 36 14.26 6.33 -5.32
C ALA A 36 15.32 6.97 -4.41
N SER A 37 16.49 6.33 -4.23
CA SER A 37 17.65 6.87 -3.55
C SER A 37 18.08 8.25 -4.10
N ALA A 38 18.13 8.40 -5.42
CA ALA A 38 18.46 9.69 -6.04
C ALA A 38 17.46 10.80 -5.70
N LEU A 39 16.17 10.46 -5.54
CA LEU A 39 15.14 11.42 -5.14
C LEU A 39 15.31 11.83 -3.68
N ILE A 40 15.68 10.88 -2.81
CA ILE A 40 15.94 11.11 -1.40
C ILE A 40 17.17 12.02 -1.22
N ASP A 41 18.23 11.79 -2.00
CA ASP A 41 19.42 12.63 -2.00
C ASP A 41 19.12 14.08 -2.43
N LEU A 42 18.27 14.26 -3.45
CA LEU A 42 17.78 15.60 -3.85
C LEU A 42 16.92 16.28 -2.77
N CYS A 43 16.40 15.51 -1.81
CA CYS A 43 15.71 15.99 -0.62
C CYS A 43 16.65 16.20 0.57
N GLY A 44 17.97 16.10 0.37
CA GLY A 44 18.98 16.28 1.42
C GLY A 44 19.30 15.01 2.20
N GLY A 45 18.85 13.84 1.74
CA GLY A 45 19.03 12.56 2.41
C GLY A 45 17.86 12.15 3.31
N GLY A 46 17.83 10.87 3.66
CA GLY A 46 16.92 10.29 4.64
C GLY A 46 17.39 10.57 6.07
N ASP A 47 16.46 10.49 7.02
CA ASP A 47 16.80 10.39 8.44
C ASP A 47 17.58 9.10 8.73
N GLU A 48 18.45 9.11 9.75
CA GLU A 48 19.24 7.92 10.12
C GLU A 48 18.38 6.73 10.56
N THR A 49 17.16 7.00 11.03
CA THR A 49 16.22 5.97 11.47
C THR A 49 15.32 5.43 10.35
N ALA A 50 15.46 5.95 9.13
CA ALA A 50 14.67 5.52 7.98
C ALA A 50 15.20 4.21 7.37
N ASP A 51 14.40 3.16 7.41
CA ASP A 51 14.72 1.82 6.91
C ASP A 51 13.60 1.23 6.03
N GLU A 52 12.48 1.93 5.84
CA GLU A 52 11.37 1.49 5.00
C GLU A 52 11.03 2.52 3.91
N LEU A 53 10.96 2.03 2.67
CA LEU A 53 10.51 2.80 1.51
C LEU A 53 9.15 2.27 1.03
N ILE A 54 8.18 3.17 0.90
CA ILE A 54 6.84 2.86 0.38
C ILE A 54 6.61 3.63 -0.91
N PHE A 55 6.21 2.93 -1.98
CA PHE A 55 5.66 3.58 -3.18
C PHE A 55 4.16 3.79 -2.99
N GLY A 56 3.75 5.06 -2.97
CA GLY A 56 2.40 5.49 -2.65
C GLY A 56 2.31 6.19 -1.30
N GLY A 57 1.13 6.12 -0.68
CA GLY A 57 0.86 6.70 0.65
C GLY A 57 0.95 5.68 1.79
N PRO A 58 0.78 6.13 3.04
CA PRO A 58 0.92 5.27 4.23
C PRO A 58 -0.11 4.13 4.32
N MET A 59 -1.22 4.25 3.60
CA MET A 59 -2.36 3.32 3.69
C MET A 59 -2.37 2.30 2.56
N MET A 60 -2.30 2.77 1.31
CA MET A 60 -2.40 1.93 0.10
C MET A 60 -1.05 1.68 -0.59
N GLY A 61 0.01 2.28 -0.07
CA GLY A 61 1.33 2.15 -0.66
C GLY A 61 1.89 0.73 -0.52
N ILE A 62 2.86 0.43 -1.37
CA ILE A 62 3.54 -0.87 -1.42
C ILE A 62 4.96 -0.66 -0.92
N ALA A 63 5.33 -1.40 0.13
CA ALA A 63 6.70 -1.44 0.62
C ALA A 63 7.63 -1.98 -0.48
N GLN A 64 8.76 -1.31 -0.68
CA GLN A 64 9.76 -1.68 -1.68
C GLN A 64 10.91 -2.44 -1.02
N PRO A 65 11.53 -3.39 -1.74
CA PRO A 65 12.60 -4.21 -1.19
C PRO A 65 13.91 -3.44 -0.98
N SER A 66 14.08 -2.31 -1.66
CA SER A 66 15.30 -1.50 -1.62
C SER A 66 15.00 -0.05 -1.95
N PHE A 67 15.80 0.86 -1.38
CA PHE A 67 15.80 2.29 -1.73
C PHE A 67 16.25 2.56 -3.16
N ASP A 68 16.93 1.61 -3.82
CA ASP A 68 17.33 1.73 -5.22
C ASP A 68 16.24 1.30 -6.21
N THR A 69 15.05 0.95 -5.72
CA THR A 69 13.93 0.60 -6.59
C THR A 69 13.58 1.77 -7.50
N SER A 70 13.49 1.50 -8.80
CA SER A 70 13.20 2.52 -9.82
C SER A 70 11.77 3.03 -9.75
N ILE A 71 11.62 4.35 -9.93
CA ILE A 71 10.34 5.01 -10.12
C ILE A 71 9.70 4.54 -11.42
N ILE A 72 8.46 4.07 -11.33
CA ILE A 72 7.67 3.61 -12.47
C ILE A 72 6.48 4.54 -12.73
N LYS A 73 5.75 4.31 -13.83
CA LYS A 73 4.59 5.12 -14.24
C LYS A 73 3.54 5.33 -13.13
N GLY A 74 3.33 4.31 -12.29
CA GLY A 74 2.37 4.34 -11.19
C GLY A 74 2.86 5.03 -9.91
N THR A 75 4.14 5.38 -9.81
CA THR A 75 4.72 5.96 -8.59
C THR A 75 4.44 7.45 -8.54
N ASN A 76 3.38 7.86 -7.84
CA ASN A 76 3.03 9.27 -7.66
C ASN A 76 3.68 9.89 -6.42
N CYS A 77 4.04 9.04 -5.46
CA CYS A 77 4.57 9.42 -4.16
C CYS A 77 5.54 8.33 -3.72
N ILE A 78 6.61 8.73 -3.05
CA ILE A 78 7.44 7.86 -2.23
C ILE A 78 7.40 8.36 -0.79
N LEU A 79 7.15 7.45 0.12
CA LEU A 79 7.12 7.70 1.56
C LEU A 79 8.29 6.95 2.18
N VAL A 80 9.23 7.70 2.74
CA VAL A 80 10.34 7.18 3.53
C VAL A 80 9.92 7.19 4.98
N LYS A 81 10.04 6.08 5.70
CA LYS A 81 9.71 6.04 7.11
C LYS A 81 10.59 5.03 7.84
N LYS A 82 10.42 5.00 9.16
CA LYS A 82 10.89 3.91 10.00
C LYS A 82 9.90 2.76 9.94
N SER A 83 10.43 1.55 9.87
CA SER A 83 9.70 0.31 9.93
C SER A 83 9.02 0.20 11.29
N ASP A 84 7.73 -0.12 11.25
CA ASP A 84 6.92 -0.32 12.44
C ASP A 84 6.46 -1.78 12.41
N ILE A 85 7.38 -2.67 12.78
CA ILE A 85 7.09 -4.10 12.90
C ILE A 85 6.31 -4.28 14.18
N ARG A 86 5.00 -4.51 14.04
CA ARG A 86 4.11 -4.78 15.16
C ARG A 86 3.79 -6.26 15.22
N GLU A 87 3.85 -6.81 16.43
CA GLU A 87 3.38 -8.17 16.66
C GLU A 87 1.86 -8.22 16.53
N GLU A 88 1.38 -9.22 15.81
CA GLU A 88 -0.04 -9.55 15.76
C GLU A 88 -0.45 -10.18 17.09
N HIS A 89 -1.55 -9.67 17.66
CA HIS A 89 -2.15 -10.21 18.88
C HIS A 89 -3.55 -10.77 18.58
N ASP A 90 -4.11 -11.50 19.54
CA ASP A 90 -5.46 -12.04 19.43
C ASP A 90 -6.52 -10.94 19.34
N CYS A 91 -7.56 -11.21 18.53
CA CYS A 91 -8.65 -10.28 18.36
C CYS A 91 -9.48 -10.13 19.63
N ILE A 92 -9.55 -8.91 20.17
CA ILE A 92 -10.38 -8.56 21.34
C ILE A 92 -11.85 -8.25 21.01
N ARG A 93 -12.29 -8.50 19.77
CA ARG A 93 -13.67 -8.29 19.29
C ARG A 93 -14.24 -6.87 19.50
N CYS A 94 -13.40 -5.85 19.37
CA CYS A 94 -13.78 -4.44 19.59
C CYS A 94 -14.71 -3.81 18.54
N GLY A 95 -14.99 -4.48 17.41
CA GLY A 95 -15.86 -3.96 16.34
C GLY A 95 -15.25 -2.88 15.42
N ARG A 96 -14.16 -2.22 15.83
CA ARG A 96 -13.56 -1.06 15.12
C ARG A 96 -13.26 -1.29 13.64
N CYS A 97 -12.89 -2.51 13.24
CA CYS A 97 -12.63 -2.84 11.83
C CYS A 97 -13.87 -2.70 10.93
N VAL A 98 -15.07 -2.89 11.48
CA VAL A 98 -16.36 -2.70 10.80
C VAL A 98 -16.69 -1.22 10.76
N ASP A 99 -16.58 -0.53 11.91
CA ASP A 99 -16.93 0.89 12.05
C ASP A 99 -16.15 1.80 11.10
N VAL A 100 -14.86 1.51 10.89
CA VAL A 100 -13.98 2.30 10.02
C VAL A 100 -14.04 1.87 8.55
N CYS A 101 -14.81 0.83 8.21
CA CYS A 101 -14.83 0.31 6.85
C CYS A 101 -15.72 1.21 5.95
N PRO A 102 -15.15 1.89 4.94
CA PRO A 102 -15.94 2.74 4.05
C PRO A 102 -16.91 1.95 3.15
N MET A 103 -16.68 0.64 3.02
CA MET A 103 -17.51 -0.26 2.21
C MET A 103 -18.56 -1.02 3.04
N GLY A 104 -18.63 -0.80 4.36
CA GLY A 104 -19.57 -1.51 5.24
C GLY A 104 -19.35 -3.03 5.32
N LEU A 105 -18.11 -3.48 5.10
CA LEU A 105 -17.75 -4.91 5.13
C LEU A 105 -17.43 -5.38 6.55
N ILE A 106 -17.20 -6.69 6.71
CA ILE A 106 -16.78 -7.31 7.97
C ILE A 106 -15.35 -7.88 7.81
N PRO A 107 -14.28 -7.06 7.90
CA PRO A 107 -12.93 -7.47 7.54
C PRO A 107 -12.41 -8.68 8.31
N LEU A 108 -12.79 -8.81 9.58
CA LEU A 108 -12.34 -9.92 10.42
C LEU A 108 -12.87 -11.28 9.92
N GLN A 109 -14.06 -11.32 9.31
CA GLN A 109 -14.58 -12.57 8.74
C GLN A 109 -13.74 -13.02 7.55
N PHE A 110 -13.32 -12.09 6.68
CA PHE A 110 -12.38 -12.43 5.60
C PHE A 110 -11.10 -13.05 6.15
N VAL A 111 -10.52 -12.46 7.20
CA VAL A 111 -9.28 -12.98 7.79
C VAL A 111 -9.47 -14.36 8.39
N ASN A 112 -10.56 -14.60 9.11
CA ASN A 112 -10.84 -15.91 9.67
C ASN A 112 -10.95 -16.98 8.58
N LEU A 113 -11.76 -16.70 7.54
CA LEU A 113 -11.95 -17.62 6.42
C LEU A 113 -10.64 -17.88 5.66
N VAL A 114 -9.83 -16.84 5.40
CA VAL A 114 -8.51 -16.98 4.78
C VAL A 114 -7.55 -17.81 5.65
N LYS A 115 -7.53 -17.58 6.98
CA LYS A 115 -6.68 -18.37 7.90
C LYS A 115 -7.07 -19.85 7.97
N HIS A 116 -8.35 -20.15 7.74
CA HIS A 116 -8.87 -21.51 7.67
C HIS A 116 -8.86 -22.10 6.25
N GLU A 117 -8.33 -21.37 5.26
CA GLU A 117 -8.33 -21.75 3.85
C GLU A 117 -9.73 -22.07 3.29
N ASP A 118 -10.79 -21.51 3.90
CA ASP A 118 -12.18 -21.70 3.51
C ASP A 118 -12.58 -20.68 2.44
N TYR A 119 -12.05 -20.88 1.23
CA TYR A 119 -12.24 -19.98 0.10
C TYR A 119 -13.64 -20.05 -0.51
N ASP A 120 -14.33 -21.19 -0.37
CA ASP A 120 -15.69 -21.36 -0.88
C ASP A 120 -16.62 -20.35 -0.18
N HIS A 121 -16.64 -20.36 1.17
CA HIS A 121 -17.42 -19.40 1.95
C HIS A 121 -16.84 -17.97 1.86
N LEU A 122 -15.54 -17.80 1.60
CA LEU A 122 -14.95 -16.47 1.43
C LEU A 122 -15.61 -15.69 0.28
N SER A 123 -16.00 -16.40 -0.78
CA SER A 123 -16.67 -15.80 -1.94
C SER A 123 -18.07 -15.26 -1.60
N ASP A 124 -18.81 -15.96 -0.72
CA ASP A 124 -20.15 -15.57 -0.26
C ASP A 124 -20.14 -14.24 0.51
N TYR A 125 -19.03 -13.90 1.16
CA TYR A 125 -18.86 -12.62 1.84
C TYR A 125 -18.47 -11.47 0.89
N HIS A 126 -18.41 -11.71 -0.42
CA HIS A 126 -18.09 -10.71 -1.44
C HIS A 126 -16.78 -9.95 -1.17
N ILE A 127 -15.72 -10.67 -0.81
CA ILE A 127 -14.39 -10.09 -0.51
C ILE A 127 -13.88 -9.13 -1.60
N ASN A 128 -14.27 -9.34 -2.87
CA ASN A 128 -13.91 -8.49 -3.99
C ASN A 128 -14.44 -7.05 -3.91
N ASN A 129 -15.47 -6.79 -3.07
CA ASN A 129 -15.94 -5.44 -2.77
C ASN A 129 -14.96 -4.64 -1.90
N CYS A 130 -14.01 -5.29 -1.23
CA CYS A 130 -13.00 -4.59 -0.45
C CYS A 130 -12.07 -3.79 -1.39
N VAL A 131 -11.83 -2.52 -1.12
CA VAL A 131 -10.94 -1.66 -1.94
C VAL A 131 -9.50 -1.59 -1.41
N GLU A 132 -9.16 -2.42 -0.42
CA GLU A 132 -7.80 -2.52 0.14
C GLU A 132 -7.26 -1.19 0.69
N CYS A 133 -8.15 -0.34 1.24
CA CYS A 133 -7.81 1.00 1.71
C CYS A 133 -6.95 1.04 2.99
N GLY A 134 -6.87 -0.03 3.78
CA GLY A 134 -6.03 -0.09 4.99
C GLY A 134 -6.66 0.43 6.29
N SER A 135 -7.83 1.08 6.25
CA SER A 135 -8.45 1.71 7.44
C SER A 135 -8.64 0.73 8.61
N CYS A 136 -9.07 -0.50 8.31
CA CYS A 136 -9.30 -1.53 9.31
C CYS A 136 -7.99 -2.03 9.96
N THR A 137 -6.91 -2.16 9.19
CA THR A 137 -5.59 -2.55 9.69
C THR A 137 -5.01 -1.45 10.57
N TYR A 138 -5.03 -0.21 10.10
CA TYR A 138 -4.48 0.93 10.84
C TYR A 138 -5.19 1.16 12.18
N GLY A 139 -6.51 0.95 12.23
CA GLY A 139 -7.32 1.10 13.44
C GLY A 139 -7.34 -0.11 14.37
N CYS A 140 -6.70 -1.23 14.04
CA CYS A 140 -6.80 -2.46 14.84
C CYS A 140 -5.93 -2.36 16.11
N PRO A 141 -6.50 -2.44 17.33
CA PRO A 141 -5.70 -2.41 18.57
C PRO A 141 -4.87 -3.69 18.77
N ALA A 142 -5.23 -4.78 18.11
CA ALA A 142 -4.50 -6.06 18.13
C ALA A 142 -3.47 -6.19 16.99
N ASN A 143 -3.24 -5.12 16.22
CA ASN A 143 -2.30 -5.08 15.09
C ASN A 143 -2.51 -6.18 14.03
N ILE A 144 -3.74 -6.71 13.88
CA ILE A 144 -4.04 -7.74 12.88
C ILE A 144 -3.85 -7.13 11.49
N PRO A 145 -3.01 -7.71 10.61
CA PRO A 145 -2.74 -7.20 9.27
C PRO A 145 -3.89 -7.55 8.30
N LEU A 146 -5.09 -7.06 8.59
CA LEU A 146 -6.34 -7.41 7.90
C LEU A 146 -6.23 -7.29 6.36
N VAL A 147 -5.68 -6.19 5.85
CA VAL A 147 -5.55 -5.98 4.39
C VAL A 147 -4.55 -6.95 3.76
N SER A 148 -3.49 -7.36 4.45
CA SER A 148 -2.55 -8.36 3.94
C SER A 148 -3.24 -9.71 3.73
N TYR A 149 -4.01 -10.17 4.72
CA TYR A 149 -4.82 -11.39 4.60
C TYR A 149 -5.89 -11.28 3.50
N ILE A 150 -6.57 -10.13 3.40
CA ILE A 150 -7.57 -9.90 2.34
C ILE A 150 -6.93 -9.99 0.94
N LYS A 151 -5.72 -9.44 0.76
CA LYS A 151 -4.98 -9.53 -0.51
C LYS A 151 -4.65 -10.99 -0.86
N VAL A 152 -4.24 -11.79 0.12
CA VAL A 152 -4.03 -13.24 -0.05
C VAL A 152 -5.33 -13.91 -0.46
N GLY A 153 -6.43 -13.69 0.26
CA GLY A 153 -7.73 -14.29 -0.05
C GLY A 153 -8.23 -13.96 -1.48
N LYS A 154 -8.09 -12.71 -1.91
CA LYS A 154 -8.41 -12.33 -3.30
C LYS A 154 -7.50 -12.98 -4.33
N ALA A 155 -6.20 -13.13 -4.02
CA ALA A 155 -5.27 -13.79 -4.92
C ALA A 155 -5.62 -15.27 -5.08
N GLU A 156 -5.98 -15.96 -3.99
CA GLU A 156 -6.40 -17.37 -4.04
C GLU A 156 -7.71 -17.56 -4.81
N LEU A 157 -8.74 -16.73 -4.56
CA LEU A 157 -9.99 -16.79 -5.33
C LEU A 157 -9.77 -16.60 -6.84
N ARG A 158 -8.85 -15.70 -7.21
CA ARG A 158 -8.47 -15.50 -8.63
C ARG A 158 -7.83 -16.75 -9.23
N LYS A 159 -7.03 -17.51 -8.48
CA LYS A 159 -6.46 -18.79 -8.95
C LYS A 159 -7.54 -19.85 -9.14
N LEU A 160 -8.56 -19.85 -8.28
CA LEU A 160 -9.69 -20.78 -8.33
C LEU A 160 -10.74 -20.42 -9.41
N GLY A 161 -10.61 -19.25 -10.05
CA GLY A 161 -11.54 -18.79 -11.08
C GLY A 161 -12.89 -18.30 -10.54
N VAL A 162 -12.99 -18.13 -9.22
CA VAL A 162 -14.18 -17.61 -8.54
C VAL A 162 -14.09 -16.08 -8.53
N LYS A 163 -15.08 -15.42 -9.15
CA LYS A 163 -15.17 -13.96 -9.23
C LYS A 163 -15.89 -13.36 -8.04
#